data_AF-A0A6A0BDW8-F1
#
_entry.id   AF-A0A6A0BDW8-F1
#
_cell.length_a   1.000
_cell.length_b   1.000
_cell.length_c   1.000
_cell.angle_alpha   90.00
_cell.angle_beta   90.00
_cell.angle_gamma   90.00
#
_symmetry.space_group_name_H-M   'P 1'
#
loop_
_entity.id
_entity.type
_entity.pdbx_description
1 polymer ?
#
loop_
_entity_poly.entity_id
_entity_poly.type
_entity_poly.pdbx_seq_one_letter_code
_entity_poly.pdbx_strand_id
1 'polypeptide(L)' 'MEDIYAKTSSLNDSLFKQLIGVNRSTFTHMLEILNKAYQAEHLTGGRPRCLSLENQLFLTR' A
#
# COMPACT_ATOMS: atom_id res chain seq x y z
N MET A 1 13.78 -5.32 2.09
CA MET A 1 13.32 -4.16 1.31
C MET A 1 12.88 -3.11 2.31
N GLU A 2 13.34 -1.88 2.20
CA GLU A 2 12.89 -0.80 3.08
C GLU A 2 11.42 -0.46 2.80
N ASP A 3 10.60 -0.40 3.86
CA ASP A 3 9.20 0.01 3.76
C ASP A 3 9.11 1.50 3.48
N ILE A 4 8.93 1.83 2.20
CA ILE A 4 8.76 3.19 1.71
C ILE A 4 7.54 3.84 2.37
N TYR A 5 6.50 3.05 2.65
CA TYR A 5 5.34 3.50 3.40
C TYR A 5 5.69 3.92 4.84
N ALA A 6 6.52 3.16 5.55
CA ALA A 6 6.94 3.51 6.90
C ALA A 6 7.69 4.85 6.92
N LYS A 7 8.55 5.10 5.92
CA LYS A 7 9.27 6.38 5.77
C LYS A 7 8.35 7.55 5.39
N THR A 8 7.23 7.28 4.74
CA THR A 8 6.26 8.31 4.31
C THR A 8 5.14 8.53 5.30
N SER A 9 4.99 7.64 6.28
CA SER A 9 4.02 7.78 7.37
C SER A 9 4.24 9.03 8.22
N SER A 10 5.49 9.52 8.33
CA SER A 10 5.88 10.72 9.06
C SER A 10 5.83 12.02 8.22
N LEU A 11 5.52 11.93 6.93
CA LEU A 11 5.42 13.09 6.05
C LEU A 11 4.07 13.81 6.21
N ASN A 12 4.10 15.13 6.06
CA ASN A 12 2.90 15.95 5.98
C ASN A 12 2.10 15.59 4.72
N ASP A 13 0.77 15.76 4.74
CA ASP A 13 -0.13 15.32 3.66
C ASP A 13 0.21 15.93 2.30
N SER A 14 0.71 17.17 2.29
CA SER A 14 1.17 17.83 1.06
C SER A 14 2.40 17.14 0.45
N LEU A 15 3.39 16.79 1.29
CA LEU A 15 4.58 16.06 0.87
C LEU A 15 4.26 14.61 0.49
N PHE A 16 3.35 13.98 1.23
CA PHE A 16 2.84 12.65 0.91
C PHE A 16 2.21 12.64 -0.48
N LYS A 17 1.31 13.59 -0.77
CA LYS A 17 0.68 13.72 -2.08
C LYS A 17 1.70 13.98 -3.18
N GLN A 18 2.71 14.82 -2.93
CA GLN A 18 3.75 15.10 -3.92
C GLN A 18 4.59 13.85 -4.24
N LEU A 19 4.91 13.04 -3.24
CA LEU A 19 5.75 11.85 -3.41
C LEU A 19 4.96 10.66 -4.01
N ILE A 20 3.74 10.45 -3.53
CA ILE A 20 2.91 9.29 -3.87
C ILE A 20 2.06 9.57 -5.12
N GLY A 21 1.63 10.82 -5.33
CA GLY A 21 0.77 11.25 -6.44
C GLY A 21 -0.73 11.21 -6.12
N VAL A 22 -1.11 10.65 -4.97
CA VAL A 22 -2.50 10.58 -4.49
C VAL A 22 -2.62 11.09 -3.05
N ASN A 23 -3.82 11.56 -2.69
CA ASN A 23 -4.11 11.95 -1.31
C ASN A 23 -3.95 10.74 -0.38
N ARG A 24 -3.52 10.97 0.86
CA ARG A 24 -3.38 9.92 1.88
C ARG A 24 -4.67 9.13 2.09
N SER A 25 -5.82 9.80 2.15
CA SER A 25 -7.13 9.15 2.27
C SER A 25 -7.43 8.18 1.11
N THR A 26 -7.12 8.58 -0.12
CA THR A 26 -7.28 7.75 -1.32
C THR A 26 -6.35 6.55 -1.27
N PHE A 27 -5.10 6.74 -0.86
CA PHE A 27 -4.12 5.67 -0.71
C PHE A 27 -4.57 4.64 0.34
N THR A 28 -5.05 5.08 1.50
CA THR A 28 -5.60 4.19 2.53
C THR A 28 -6.78 3.39 1.99
N HIS A 29 -7.68 4.02 1.24
CA HIS A 29 -8.83 3.32 0.67
C HIS A 29 -8.41 2.26 -0.36
N MET A 30 -7.40 2.55 -1.19
CA MET A 30 -6.81 1.57 -2.10
C MET A 30 -6.20 0.37 -1.35
N LEU A 31 -5.53 0.62 -0.21
CA LEU A 31 -5.00 -0.44 0.64
C LEU A 31 -6.09 -1.31 1.23
N GLU A 32 -7.19 -0.72 1.70
CA GLU A 32 -8.33 -1.49 2.22
C GLU A 32 -8.92 -2.42 1.15
N ILE A 33 -9.08 -1.93 -0.07
CA ILE A 33 -9.57 -2.72 -1.21
C ILE A 33 -8.60 -3.86 -1.52
N LEU A 34 -7.30 -3.56 -1.63
CA LEU A 34 -6.25 -4.54 -1.88
C LEU A 34 -6.18 -5.60 -0.79
N ASN A 35 -6.29 -5.20 0.47
CA ASN A 35 -6.25 -6.13 1.60
C ASN A 35 -7.49 -7.03 1.59
N LYS A 36 -8.69 -6.49 1.32
CA LYS A 36 -9.90 -7.31 1.16
C LYS A 36 -9.77 -8.32 0.02
N ALA A 37 -9.28 -7.89 -1.14
CA ALA A 37 -9.05 -8.77 -2.29
C ALA A 37 -8.00 -9.84 -1.96
N TYR A 38 -6.89 -9.43 -1.34
CA TYR A 38 -5.84 -10.35 -0.92
C TYR A 38 -6.37 -11.41 0.04
N GLN A 39 -7.10 -11.00 1.08
CA GLN A 39 -7.70 -11.94 2.03
C GLN A 39 -8.62 -12.92 1.31
N ALA A 40 -9.53 -12.43 0.47
CA ALA A 40 -10.44 -13.28 -0.31
C ALA A 40 -9.70 -14.31 -1.19
N GLU A 41 -8.61 -13.91 -1.84
CA GLU A 41 -7.77 -14.79 -2.67
C GLU A 41 -6.97 -15.81 -1.85
N HIS A 42 -6.62 -15.49 -0.60
CA HIS A 42 -5.73 -16.32 0.25
C HIS A 42 -6.49 -17.11 1.32
N LEU A 43 -7.83 -17.04 1.37
CA LEU A 43 -8.67 -17.87 2.25
C LEU A 43 -8.44 -19.38 2.03
N THR A 44 -8.08 -19.80 0.82
CA THR A 44 -7.87 -21.21 0.46
C THR A 44 -6.43 -21.69 0.63
N GLY A 45 -5.53 -20.85 1.14
CA GLY A 45 -4.11 -21.16 1.29
C GLY A 45 -3.31 -21.00 -0.01
N GLY A 46 -2.12 -20.39 0.11
CA GLY A 46 -1.23 -20.08 -1.00
C GLY A 46 0.12 -19.54 -0.51
N ARG A 47 1.07 -19.33 -1.43
CA ARG A 47 2.40 -18.81 -1.08
C ARG A 47 2.28 -17.35 -0.61
N PRO A 48 2.80 -16.99 0.58
CA PRO A 48 2.78 -15.61 1.03
C PRO A 48 3.58 -14.72 0.07
N ARG A 49 3.09 -13.50 -0.18
CA ARG A 49 3.81 -12.52 -1.00
C ARG A 49 5.11 -12.09 -0.31
N CYS A 50 6.18 -11.95 -1.09
CA CYS A 50 7.44 -11.36 -0.60
C CYS A 50 7.37 -9.84 -0.44
N LEU A 51 6.34 -9.19 -0.98
CA LEU A 51 6.20 -7.74 -1.03
C LEU A 51 4.94 -7.33 -0.26
N SER A 52 5.05 -6.29 0.57
CA SER A 52 3.91 -5.73 1.29
C SER A 52 2.92 -5.07 0.33
N LEU A 53 1.64 -5.00 0.72
CA LEU A 53 0.58 -4.42 -0.10
C LEU A 53 0.85 -2.93 -0.38
N GLU A 54 1.45 -2.22 0.57
CA GLU A 54 1.83 -0.81 0.41
C GLU A 54 2.93 -0.63 -0.65
N ASN A 55 3.96 -1.47 -0.60
CA ASN A 55 5.03 -1.42 -1.59
C ASN A 55 4.53 -1.87 -2.97
N GLN A 56 3.56 -2.80 -3.02
CA GLN A 56 2.96 -3.23 -4.29
C GLN A 56 2.20 -2.08 -4.95
N LEU A 57 1.37 -1.38 -4.19
CA LEU A 57 0.61 -0.23 -4.68
C LEU A 57 1.54 0.91 -5.13
N PHE A 58 2.66 1.09 -4.42
CA PHE A 58 3.69 2.07 -4.79
C PHE A 58 4.43 1.74 -6.09
N LEU A 59 4.60 0.46 -6.44
CA LEU A 59 5.35 0.04 -7.63
C LEU A 59 4.49 -0.03 -8.91
N THR A 60 3.16 -0.06 -8.80
CA THR A 60 2.24 -0.14 -9.94
C THR A 60 1.90 1.21 -10.60
N ARG A 61 2.35 2.32 -10.00
CA ARG A 61 2.10 3.68 -10.51
C ARG A 61 3.15 4.12 -11.53
#